data_AF-A0A9D6IBG8-F1
#
_entry.id   AF-A0A9D6IBG8-F1
#
_cell.length_a   1.000
_cell.length_b   1.000
_cell.length_c   1.000
_cell.angle_alpha   90.00
_cell.angle_beta   90.00
_cell.angle_gamma   90.00
#
_symmetry.space_group_name_H-M   'P 1'
#
loop_
_entity.id
_entity.type
_entity.pdbx_description
1 polymer ?
#
loop_
_entity_poly.entity_id
_entity_poly.type
_entity_poly.pdbx_seq_one_letter_code
_entity_poly.pdbx_strand_id
1 'polypeptide(L)'
;MDLSRPEVVRCFFDRTFDPPLPAMELDWDAHAAGAAEGVWHLPENVSLNGPAPVRFGITIHRLGSDRYQVRVLWNHLCLSWDGLTRRQIMTTSLAHVLKALGTDLWYLLNQPEESLLQAA
;
A
#
# COMPACT_ATOMS: atom_id res chain seq x y z
N MET A 1 4.86 -2.50 -14.47
CA MET A 1 4.36 -1.15 -14.80
C MET A 1 5.33 -0.14 -14.19
N ASP A 2 5.76 0.89 -14.90
CA ASP A 2 6.59 1.95 -14.33
C ASP A 2 5.72 3.19 -14.20
N LEU A 3 5.62 3.72 -12.98
CA LEU A 3 4.79 4.87 -12.65
C LEU A 3 5.70 6.08 -12.43
N SER A 4 5.29 7.23 -12.97
CA SER A 4 5.92 8.50 -12.63
C SER A 4 5.68 8.84 -11.16
N ARG A 5 6.59 9.61 -10.58
CA ARG A 5 6.44 10.10 -9.21
C ARG A 5 5.26 11.09 -9.16
N PRO A 6 4.25 10.88 -8.31
CA PRO A 6 3.18 11.85 -8.13
C PRO A 6 3.63 13.03 -7.25
N GLU A 7 2.90 14.14 -7.34
CA GLU A 7 2.93 15.19 -6.33
C GLU A 7 2.08 14.77 -5.12
N VAL A 8 2.61 14.98 -3.91
CA VAL A 8 1.84 14.77 -2.68
C VAL A 8 1.14 16.08 -2.33
N VAL A 9 -0.16 16.15 -2.59
CA VAL A 9 -0.99 17.34 -2.35
C VAL A 9 -1.14 17.60 -0.86
N ARG A 10 -1.40 16.55 -0.08
CA ARG A 10 -1.48 16.60 1.39
C ARG A 10 -1.35 15.23 2.04
N CYS A 11 -0.97 15.22 3.31
CA CYS A 11 -1.01 14.04 4.17
C CYS A 11 -2.19 14.13 5.14
N PHE A 12 -2.79 12.98 5.49
CA PHE A 12 -3.88 12.89 6.45
C PHE A 12 -3.90 11.52 7.13
N PHE A 13 -4.72 11.36 8.17
CA PHE A 13 -5.00 10.07 8.79
C PHE A 13 -6.42 9.64 8.43
N ASP A 14 -6.55 8.48 7.78
CA ASP A 14 -7.84 7.87 7.49
C ASP A 14 -8.36 7.15 8.74
N ARG A 15 -9.58 7.49 9.15
CA ARG A 15 -10.19 7.00 10.40
C ARG A 15 -11.04 5.75 10.21
N THR A 16 -11.06 5.17 9.01
CA THR A 16 -11.79 3.91 8.74
C THR A 16 -11.09 2.72 9.38
N PHE A 17 -9.78 2.83 9.62
CA PHE A 17 -8.97 1.84 10.34
C PHE A 17 -8.80 2.21 11.81
N ASP A 18 -8.61 1.19 12.65
CA ASP A 18 -8.20 1.34 14.05
C ASP A 18 -6.90 0.53 14.30
N PRO A 19 -5.74 1.17 14.57
CA PRO A 19 -5.53 2.62 14.63
C PRO A 19 -5.70 3.32 13.27
N PRO A 20 -5.90 4.67 13.26
CA PRO A 20 -6.00 5.45 12.03
C PRO A 20 -4.79 5.27 11.11
N LEU A 21 -5.07 5.14 9.80
CA LEU A 21 -4.06 4.85 8.79
C LEU A 21 -3.44 6.15 8.24
N PRO A 22 -2.11 6.34 8.27
CA PRO A 22 -1.48 7.44 7.56
C PRO A 22 -1.67 7.29 6.04
N ALA A 23 -2.10 8.37 5.39
CA ALA A 23 -2.43 8.39 3.97
C ALA A 23 -2.05 9.72 3.32
N MET A 24 -2.03 9.71 2.00
CA MET A 24 -1.69 10.83 1.14
C MET A 24 -2.77 11.04 0.11
N GLU A 25 -2.98 12.30 -0.26
CA GLU A 25 -3.66 12.68 -1.49
C GLU A 25 -2.59 12.98 -2.55
N LEU A 26 -2.74 12.36 -3.72
CA LEU A 26 -1.73 12.27 -4.77
C LEU A 26 -2.28 12.88 -6.05
N ASP A 27 -1.48 13.71 -6.69
CA ASP A 27 -1.71 14.18 -8.05
C ASP A 27 -0.73 13.49 -8.99
N TRP A 28 -1.26 12.69 -9.90
CA TRP A 28 -0.47 11.95 -10.88
C TRP A 28 -0.49 12.72 -12.19
N ASP A 29 0.68 12.84 -12.83
CA ASP A 29 0.73 13.37 -14.20
C ASP A 29 -0.07 12.46 -15.13
N ALA A 30 -1.25 12.92 -15.56
CA ALA A 30 -2.16 12.18 -16.43
C ALA A 30 -1.55 11.88 -17.81
N HIS A 31 -0.50 12.60 -18.20
CA HIS A 31 0.22 12.38 -19.45
C HIS A 31 1.38 11.38 -19.31
N ALA A 32 1.75 11.03 -18.07
CA ALA A 32 2.78 10.03 -17.82
C ALA A 32 2.23 8.60 -17.97
N ALA A 33 3.04 7.73 -18.58
CA ALA A 33 2.68 6.33 -18.77
C ALA A 33 2.40 5.63 -17.42
N GLY A 34 1.33 4.82 -17.38
CA GLY A 34 0.96 3.99 -16.23
C GLY A 34 -0.05 4.61 -15.24
N ALA A 35 -0.22 5.93 -15.22
CA ALA A 35 -1.16 6.58 -14.29
C ALA A 35 -2.61 6.60 -14.81
N ALA A 36 -2.80 6.66 -16.13
CA ALA A 36 -4.12 6.90 -16.76
C ALA A 36 -5.09 5.70 -16.64
N GLU A 37 -4.68 4.49 -17.01
CA GLU A 37 -5.51 3.28 -16.89
C GLU A 37 -4.66 2.01 -16.73
N GLY A 38 -5.03 1.15 -15.79
CA GLY A 38 -4.38 -0.13 -15.55
C GLY A 38 -5.23 -1.11 -14.74
N VAL A 39 -4.76 -2.36 -14.69
CA VAL A 39 -5.25 -3.37 -13.75
C VAL A 39 -4.28 -3.45 -12.59
N TRP A 40 -4.79 -3.19 -11.39
CA TRP A 40 -4.02 -3.19 -10.15
C TRP A 40 -4.32 -4.46 -9.39
N HIS A 41 -3.35 -5.36 -9.31
CA HIS A 41 -3.47 -6.60 -8.56
C HIS A 41 -3.07 -6.36 -7.12
N LEU A 42 -3.98 -6.63 -6.20
CA LEU A 42 -3.80 -6.57 -4.77
C LEU A 42 -3.79 -8.02 -4.21
N PRO A 43 -3.45 -8.22 -2.92
CA PRO A 43 -3.49 -9.54 -2.32
C PRO A 43 -4.84 -10.24 -2.48
N GLU A 44 -4.82 -11.58 -2.37
CA GLU A 44 -6.02 -12.44 -2.42
C GLU A 44 -6.85 -12.32 -3.71
N ASN A 45 -6.18 -12.11 -4.85
CA ASN A 45 -6.79 -11.98 -6.18
C ASN A 45 -7.71 -10.76 -6.34
N VAL A 46 -7.65 -9.79 -5.42
CA VAL A 46 -8.34 -8.51 -5.59
C VAL A 46 -7.71 -7.78 -6.77
N SER A 47 -8.54 -7.35 -7.73
CA SER A 47 -8.09 -6.57 -8.88
C SER A 47 -8.93 -5.31 -9.02
N LEU A 48 -8.27 -4.17 -9.14
CA LEU A 48 -8.92 -2.88 -9.37
C LEU A 48 -8.64 -2.42 -10.80
N ASN A 49 -9.66 -1.94 -11.49
CA ASN A 49 -9.52 -1.36 -12.82
C ASN A 49 -9.58 0.16 -12.71
N GLY A 50 -8.70 0.85 -13.45
CA GLY A 50 -8.74 2.31 -13.57
C GLY A 50 -7.38 2.98 -13.33
N PRO A 51 -7.37 4.29 -13.07
CA PRO A 51 -6.14 5.05 -12.87
C PRO A 51 -5.42 4.67 -11.56
N ALA A 52 -4.21 5.20 -11.41
CA ALA A 52 -3.49 5.18 -10.14
C ALA A 52 -4.29 5.88 -9.01
N PRO A 53 -4.09 5.51 -7.74
CA PRO A 53 -4.91 6.01 -6.64
C PRO A 53 -4.65 7.49 -6.35
N VAL A 54 -5.69 8.31 -6.35
CA VAL A 54 -5.64 9.72 -5.91
C VAL A 54 -5.54 9.80 -4.38
N ARG A 55 -6.08 8.83 -3.64
CA ARG A 55 -5.83 8.71 -2.20
C ARG A 55 -5.19 7.37 -1.90
N PHE A 56 -4.01 7.38 -1.28
CA PHE A 56 -3.28 6.16 -0.99
C PHE A 56 -2.72 6.18 0.43
N GLY A 57 -2.94 5.10 1.16
CA GLY A 57 -2.33 4.86 2.45
C GLY A 57 -2.02 3.38 2.58
N ILE A 58 -0.94 3.04 3.27
CA ILE A 58 -0.58 1.65 3.50
C ILE A 58 0.18 1.51 4.81
N THR A 59 -0.17 0.49 5.58
CA THR A 59 0.69 -0.04 6.63
C THR A 59 0.93 -1.52 6.38
N ILE A 60 2.15 -1.94 6.68
CA ILE A 60 2.56 -3.34 6.65
C ILE A 60 3.20 -3.59 8.00
N HIS A 61 2.68 -4.57 8.74
CA HIS A 61 3.19 -5.00 10.04
C HIS A 61 3.68 -6.44 9.91
N ARG A 62 4.89 -6.73 10.38
CA ARG A 62 5.43 -8.09 10.36
C ARG A 62 5.06 -8.82 11.64
N LEU A 63 4.18 -9.82 11.52
CA LEU A 63 3.65 -10.61 12.63
C LEU A 63 4.45 -11.89 12.91
N GLY A 64 5.48 -12.18 12.13
CA GLY A 64 6.33 -13.37 12.26
C GLY A 64 7.30 -13.53 11.09
N SER A 65 7.89 -14.72 10.97
CA SER A 65 8.97 -14.98 10.01
C SER A 65 8.59 -14.71 8.56
N ASP A 66 7.37 -15.08 8.16
CA ASP A 66 6.79 -14.80 6.84
C ASP A 66 5.27 -14.53 6.93
N ARG A 67 4.85 -13.81 7.98
CA ARG A 67 3.45 -13.43 8.18
C ARG A 67 3.33 -11.93 8.38
N TYR A 68 2.43 -11.30 7.62
CA TYR A 68 2.25 -9.85 7.62
C TYR A 68 0.77 -9.49 7.72
N GLN A 69 0.49 -8.45 8.50
CA GLN A 69 -0.75 -7.71 8.40
C GLN A 69 -0.53 -6.53 7.45
N VAL A 70 -1.45 -6.35 6.51
CA VAL A 70 -1.41 -5.27 5.52
C VAL A 70 -2.74 -4.55 5.50
N ARG A 71 -2.71 -3.23 5.63
CA ARG A 71 -3.89 -2.36 5.48
C ARG A 71 -3.63 -1.37 4.36
N VAL A 72 -4.60 -1.20 3.47
CA VAL A 72 -4.48 -0.30 2.31
C VAL A 72 -5.73 0.56 2.21
N LEU A 73 -5.52 1.87 2.11
CA LEU A 73 -6.48 2.80 1.55
C LEU A 73 -6.17 3.00 0.07
N TRP A 74 -7.14 2.71 -0.78
CA TRP A 74 -7.10 2.96 -2.22
C TRP A 74 -8.32 3.78 -2.64
N ASN A 75 -8.14 5.08 -2.83
CA ASN A 75 -9.20 6.05 -3.02
C ASN A 75 -10.20 6.06 -1.84
N HIS A 76 -11.35 5.41 -2.01
CA HIS A 76 -12.37 5.24 -0.99
C HIS A 76 -12.46 3.79 -0.48
N LEU A 77 -11.70 2.88 -1.08
CA LEU A 77 -11.68 1.48 -0.73
C LEU A 77 -10.67 1.23 0.40
N CYS A 78 -11.13 0.62 1.48
CA CYS A 78 -10.28 0.20 2.60
C CYS A 78 -10.19 -1.33 2.60
N LEU A 79 -8.96 -1.85 2.56
CA LEU A 79 -8.68 -3.29 2.53
C LEU A 79 -7.74 -3.64 3.69
N SER A 80 -7.96 -4.81 4.29
CA SER A 80 -7.12 -5.36 5.35
C SER A 80 -6.92 -6.84 5.15
N TRP A 81 -5.70 -7.32 5.38
CA TRP A 81 -5.34 -8.73 5.36
C TRP A 81 -4.43 -9.04 6.54
N ASP A 82 -4.75 -10.08 7.34
CA ASP A 82 -4.08 -10.34 8.63
C ASP A 82 -3.13 -11.55 8.62
N GLY A 83 -2.69 -12.00 7.45
CA GLY A 83 -1.91 -13.23 7.33
C GLY A 83 -1.22 -13.44 5.99
N LEU A 84 -0.84 -12.35 5.31
CA LEU A 84 -0.17 -12.47 4.02
C LEU A 84 1.28 -12.93 4.19
N THR A 85 1.77 -13.67 3.21
CA THR A 85 3.20 -14.00 3.07
C THR A 85 3.94 -12.90 2.31
N ARG A 86 5.26 -12.83 2.47
CA ARG A 86 6.11 -11.92 1.68
C ARG A 86 5.88 -12.09 0.19
N ARG A 87 5.78 -13.35 -0.26
CA ARG A 87 5.52 -13.67 -1.67
C ARG A 87 4.21 -13.07 -2.15
N GLN A 88 3.12 -13.25 -1.40
CA GLN A 88 1.80 -12.71 -1.78
C GLN A 88 1.81 -11.20 -1.91
N ILE A 89 2.57 -10.48 -1.07
CA ILE A 89 2.67 -9.01 -1.13
C ILE A 89 3.55 -8.57 -2.30
N MET A 90 4.69 -9.23 -2.51
CA MET A 90 5.66 -8.87 -3.56
C MET A 90 5.12 -9.06 -4.98
N THR A 91 4.13 -9.93 -5.17
CA THR A 91 3.50 -10.16 -6.48
C THR A 91 2.38 -9.16 -6.80
N THR A 92 2.13 -8.17 -5.93
CA THR A 92 1.07 -7.16 -6.12
C THR A 92 1.58 -5.91 -6.82
N SER A 93 0.64 -5.10 -7.31
CA SER A 93 0.91 -3.76 -7.83
C SER A 93 1.28 -2.75 -6.74
N LEU A 94 1.24 -3.10 -5.45
CA LEU A 94 1.66 -2.21 -4.35
C LEU A 94 3.12 -1.79 -4.50
N ALA A 95 3.98 -2.69 -5.01
CA ALA A 95 5.39 -2.39 -5.25
C ALA A 95 5.57 -1.22 -6.24
N HIS A 96 4.71 -1.13 -7.25
CA HIS A 96 4.78 -0.06 -8.26
C HIS A 96 4.38 1.29 -7.67
N VAL A 97 3.29 1.35 -6.90
CA VAL A 97 2.83 2.59 -6.25
C VAL A 97 3.86 3.06 -5.21
N LEU A 98 4.35 2.15 -4.36
CA LEU A 98 5.37 2.46 -3.35
C LEU A 98 6.66 2.98 -3.98
N LYS A 99 7.15 2.32 -5.04
CA LYS A 99 8.34 2.77 -5.78
C LYS A 99 8.16 4.20 -6.33
N ALA A 100 7.00 4.51 -6.90
CA ALA A 100 6.70 5.86 -7.40
C ALA A 100 6.71 6.92 -6.28
N LEU A 101 6.29 6.54 -5.07
CA LEU A 101 6.37 7.35 -3.86
C LEU A 101 7.77 7.35 -3.21
N GLY A 102 8.76 6.71 -3.82
CA GLY A 102 10.13 6.62 -3.30
C GLY A 102 10.29 5.67 -2.11
N THR A 103 9.33 4.78 -1.89
CA THR A 103 9.37 3.78 -0.81
C THR A 103 9.67 2.40 -1.40
N ASP A 104 10.68 1.72 -0.85
CA ASP A 104 10.98 0.34 -1.23
C ASP A 104 10.12 -0.65 -0.43
N LEU A 105 9.28 -1.43 -1.13
CA LEU A 105 8.48 -2.48 -0.52
C LEU A 105 9.34 -3.53 0.18
N TRP A 106 10.52 -3.86 -0.37
CA TRP A 106 11.42 -4.82 0.25
C TRP A 106 11.86 -4.34 1.64
N TYR A 107 12.13 -3.06 1.79
CA TYR A 107 12.47 -2.47 3.08
C TYR A 107 11.33 -2.64 4.11
N LEU A 108 10.07 -2.37 3.71
CA LEU A 108 8.90 -2.54 4.58
C LEU A 108 8.69 -4.00 5.01
N LEU A 109 9.03 -4.97 4.18
CA LEU A 109 8.88 -6.40 4.48
C LEU A 109 10.03 -6.96 5.34
N ASN A 110 11.13 -6.22 5.52
CA ASN A 110 12.27 -6.64 6.33
C ASN A 110 12.39 -5.90 7.66
N GLN A 111 11.32 -5.23 8.09
CA GLN A 111 11.20 -4.71 9.45
C GLN A 111 11.35 -5.84 10.49
N PRO A 112 11.75 -5.51 11.73
CA PRO A 112 11.74 -6.47 12.84
C PRO A 112 10.34 -7.05 13.01
N GLU A 113 10.27 -8.28 13.51
CA GLU A 113 8.99 -8.85 13.93
C GLU A 113 8.43 -7.97 15.04
N GLU A 114 7.16 -7.58 14.90
CA GLU A 114 6.46 -6.86 15.94
C GLU A 114 6.32 -7.84 17.11
N SER A 115 7.23 -7.70 18.08
CA SER A 115 7.13 -8.43 19.33
C SER A 115 5.79 -8.05 19.95
N LEU A 116 5.03 -9.06 20.38
CA LEU A 116 3.86 -8.87 21.26
C LEU A 116 4.28 -8.33 22.64
N LEU A 117 5.13 -7.30 22.70
CA LEU A 117 5.26 -6.37 23.80
C LEU A 117 4.19 -5.28 23.66
N GLN A 118 2.95 -5.71 23.45
CA GLN A 118 1.80 -5.11 24.11
C GLN A 118 1.31 -6.15 25.11
N ALA A 119 2.15 -6.38 26.13
CA ALA A 119 1.72 -6.95 27.38
C ALA A 119 1.22 -5.80 28.27
N ALA A 120 0.06 -6.04 28.90
CA ALA A 120 -0.65 -5.23 29.90
C ALA A 120 -1.71 -4.27 29.36
#